data_AF-A0A4R4U1D1-F1
#
_entry.id   AF-A0A4R4U1D1-F1
#
_cell.length_a   1.000
_cell.length_b   1.000
_cell.length_c   1.000
_cell.angle_alpha   90.00
_cell.angle_beta   90.00
_cell.angle_gamma   90.00
#
_symmetry.space_group_name_H-M   'P 1'
#
loop_
_entity.id
_entity.type
_entity.pdbx_description
1 polymer ?
#
loop_
_entity_poly.entity_id
_entity_poly.type
_entity_poly.pdbx_seq_one_letter_code
_entity_poly.pdbx_strand_id
1 'polypeptide(L)'
;MGFNLQGLLTVDREALALYERLLPGGSAWVVPVTGEGLPDAWVLPEPTHLADGLGDALALPADWFDEEADADWQAAAGVPDRPAPLSSLDLTDLRFASLFSLAAPAGVVYLGNTTFGGVLDTEYAAVCVAGRLRAASGIDHGEPGDKDSGTAFVLRDGAYAAVPHGSVSPIADCAALLDPRYRGAFLFDGYLPRSIRPDTPQPPGEAHPEPPKLDDDVVAEWSRFFPFLRD
;
A
#
# COMPACT_ATOMS: atom_id res chain seq x y z
N MET A 1 -13.89 -4.38 19.85
CA MET A 1 -12.67 -3.61 19.56
C MET A 1 -12.21 -4.06 18.18
N GLY A 2 -12.06 -3.13 17.23
CA GLY A 2 -11.61 -3.41 15.87
C GLY A 2 -10.38 -2.57 15.55
N PHE A 3 -9.69 -2.88 14.46
CA PHE A 3 -8.59 -2.08 13.90
C PHE A 3 -8.79 -1.96 12.39
N ASN A 4 -8.35 -0.84 11.83
CA ASN A 4 -8.24 -0.66 10.39
C ASN A 4 -6.77 -0.33 10.10
N LEU A 5 -6.12 -1.15 9.28
CA LEU A 5 -4.77 -0.91 8.78
C LEU A 5 -4.87 -0.69 7.29
N GLN A 6 -4.51 0.50 6.84
CA GLN A 6 -4.38 0.85 5.44
C GLN A 6 -3.06 1.60 5.25
N GLY A 7 -2.22 1.09 4.36
CA GLY A 7 -0.88 1.63 4.18
C GLY A 7 -0.08 0.94 3.09
N LEU A 8 1.17 1.35 2.98
CA LEU A 8 2.10 0.91 1.96
C LEU A 8 3.33 0.28 2.62
N LEU A 9 3.65 -0.96 2.29
CA LEU A 9 4.87 -1.65 2.71
C LEU A 9 5.94 -1.54 1.63
N THR A 10 7.15 -1.16 2.02
CA THR A 10 8.34 -1.13 1.17
C THR A 10 9.57 -1.65 1.92
N VAL A 11 10.51 -2.25 1.19
CA VAL A 11 11.87 -2.58 1.66
C VAL A 11 12.90 -1.56 1.16
N ASP A 12 12.49 -0.63 0.29
CA ASP A 12 13.34 0.39 -0.31
C ASP A 12 13.13 1.74 0.40
N ARG A 13 14.22 2.32 0.90
CA ARG A 13 14.19 3.60 1.65
C ARG A 13 13.80 4.77 0.75
N GLU A 14 14.06 4.66 -0.54
CA GLU A 14 13.78 5.66 -1.55
C GLU A 14 12.28 6.00 -1.64
N ALA A 15 11.40 5.02 -1.38
CA ALA A 15 9.96 5.26 -1.29
C ALA A 15 9.59 6.17 -0.10
N LEU A 16 10.33 6.15 1.01
CA LEU A 16 10.09 7.04 2.15
C LEU A 16 10.33 8.50 1.78
N ALA A 17 11.33 8.73 0.94
CA ALA A 17 11.74 10.06 0.55
C ALA A 17 10.83 10.61 -0.57
N LEU A 18 10.28 9.76 -1.44
CA LEU A 18 9.16 10.13 -2.31
C LEU A 18 7.87 10.40 -1.51
N TYR A 19 7.63 9.65 -0.43
CA TYR A 19 6.51 9.89 0.49
C TYR A 19 6.62 11.23 1.20
N GLU A 20 7.80 11.56 1.74
CA GLU A 20 8.06 12.87 2.34
C GLU A 20 7.92 14.01 1.32
N ARG A 21 8.26 13.77 0.06
CA ARG A 21 8.02 14.75 -1.01
C ARG A 21 6.54 14.96 -1.29
N LEU A 22 5.74 13.88 -1.35
CA LEU A 22 4.29 13.98 -1.58
C LEU A 22 3.58 14.64 -0.40
N LEU A 23 3.96 14.25 0.81
CA LEU A 23 3.34 14.67 2.05
C LEU A 23 4.41 15.12 3.05
N PRO A 24 4.92 16.37 2.95
CA PRO A 24 5.98 16.87 3.83
C PRO A 24 5.62 16.76 5.31
N GLY A 25 6.43 16.05 6.10
CA GLY A 25 6.18 15.70 7.50
C GLY A 25 5.48 14.35 7.70
N GLY A 26 5.03 13.71 6.62
CA GLY A 26 4.40 12.39 6.64
C GLY A 26 5.36 11.30 7.10
N SER A 27 6.65 11.42 6.80
CA SER A 27 7.63 10.37 7.14
C SER A 27 7.77 10.14 8.65
N ALA A 28 7.41 11.13 9.48
CA ALA A 28 7.37 11.00 10.94
C ALA A 28 6.40 9.92 11.43
N TRP A 29 5.43 9.53 10.60
CA TRP A 29 4.40 8.54 10.91
C TRP A 29 4.70 7.15 10.35
N VAL A 30 5.81 6.99 9.65
CA VAL A 30 6.26 5.71 9.10
C VAL A 30 6.64 4.77 10.24
N VAL A 31 6.18 3.53 10.15
CA VAL A 31 6.46 2.49 11.12
C VAL A 31 7.54 1.55 10.56
N PRO A 32 8.73 1.44 11.19
CA PRO A 32 9.70 0.43 10.80
C PRO A 32 9.14 -0.96 11.12
N VAL A 33 9.19 -1.85 10.13
CA VAL A 33 8.90 -3.26 10.29
C VAL A 33 10.19 -3.96 10.72
N THR A 34 10.10 -4.73 11.79
CA THR A 34 11.20 -5.55 12.26
C THR A 34 10.75 -7.02 12.30
N GLY A 35 11.63 -7.93 12.69
CA GLY A 35 11.30 -9.35 12.79
C GLY A 35 12.52 -10.21 12.52
N GLU A 36 12.68 -11.27 13.29
CA GLU A 36 13.84 -12.16 13.14
C GLU A 36 13.85 -12.76 11.73
N GLY A 37 14.93 -12.50 10.98
CA GLY A 37 15.10 -13.01 9.61
C GLY A 37 14.33 -12.24 8.53
N LEU A 38 13.57 -11.19 8.85
CA LEU A 38 12.91 -10.33 7.86
C LEU A 38 13.87 -9.23 7.36
N PRO A 39 13.66 -8.68 6.14
CA PRO A 39 14.33 -7.46 5.72
C PRO A 39 13.94 -6.28 6.61
N ASP A 40 14.81 -5.27 6.66
CA ASP A 40 14.41 -3.94 7.06
C ASP A 40 13.33 -3.45 6.10
N ALA A 41 12.21 -3.00 6.64
CA ALA A 41 11.10 -2.50 5.86
C ALA A 41 10.34 -1.42 6.62
N TRP A 42 9.41 -0.78 5.93
CA TRP A 42 8.64 0.32 6.45
C TRP A 42 7.21 0.22 5.98
N VAL A 43 6.27 0.46 6.91
CA VAL A 43 4.87 0.71 6.59
C VAL A 43 4.66 2.22 6.64
N LEU A 44 4.32 2.78 5.49
CA LEU A 44 3.89 4.16 5.33
C LEU A 44 2.36 4.19 5.51
N PRO A 45 1.81 5.06 6.36
CA PRO A 45 0.37 5.27 6.42
C PRO A 45 -0.16 5.66 5.03
N GLU A 46 -1.36 5.22 4.69
CA GLU A 46 -1.97 5.65 3.44
C GLU A 46 -2.14 7.19 3.44
N PRO A 47 -1.71 7.91 2.37
CA PRO A 47 -1.61 9.36 2.40
C PRO A 47 -2.93 10.12 2.65
N THR A 48 -4.06 9.66 2.10
CA THR A 48 -5.35 10.34 2.29
C THR A 48 -5.84 10.20 3.73
N HIS A 49 -5.76 9.02 4.32
CA HIS A 49 -6.10 8.78 5.72
C HIS A 49 -5.21 9.56 6.68
N LEU A 50 -3.90 9.70 6.36
CA LEU A 50 -2.99 10.49 7.18
C LEU A 50 -3.32 11.99 7.11
N ALA A 51 -3.60 12.50 5.90
CA ALA A 51 -4.03 13.89 5.70
C ALA A 51 -5.37 14.17 6.38
N ASP A 52 -6.37 13.32 6.18
CA ASP A 52 -7.70 13.44 6.80
C ASP A 52 -7.64 13.38 8.33
N GLY A 53 -6.80 12.48 8.87
CA GLY A 53 -6.63 12.31 10.32
C GLY A 53 -5.94 13.48 11.01
N LEU A 54 -5.10 14.24 10.29
CA LEU A 54 -4.32 15.35 10.82
C LEU A 54 -4.83 16.73 10.39
N GLY A 55 -5.81 16.79 9.47
CA GLY A 55 -6.40 18.01 8.96
C GLY A 55 -5.35 18.91 8.29
N ASP A 56 -5.41 20.22 8.57
CA ASP A 56 -4.51 21.22 7.94
C ASP A 56 -3.02 21.03 8.24
N ALA A 57 -2.64 20.11 9.13
CA ALA A 57 -1.25 19.85 9.47
C ALA A 57 -0.49 19.10 8.35
N LEU A 58 -1.19 18.27 7.57
CA LEU A 58 -0.64 17.57 6.40
C LEU A 58 -1.70 17.58 5.30
N ALA A 59 -1.33 18.06 4.11
CA ALA A 59 -2.23 18.11 2.96
C ALA A 59 -1.58 17.48 1.74
N LEU A 60 -2.35 16.65 1.04
CA LEU A 60 -1.97 16.17 -0.29
C LEU A 60 -2.02 17.32 -1.29
N PRO A 61 -1.03 17.45 -2.19
CA PRO A 61 -1.08 18.45 -3.24
C PRO A 61 -2.26 18.13 -4.16
N ALA A 62 -3.01 19.15 -4.59
CA ALA A 62 -4.23 18.96 -5.39
C ALA A 62 -3.97 18.26 -6.73
N ASP A 63 -2.74 18.32 -7.23
CA ASP A 63 -2.25 17.71 -8.46
C ASP A 63 -1.34 16.50 -8.20
N TRP A 64 -1.49 15.82 -7.05
CA TRP A 64 -0.79 14.57 -6.80
C TRP A 64 -1.08 13.51 -7.86
N PHE A 65 -2.30 13.54 -8.43
CA PHE A 65 -2.77 12.68 -9.52
C PHE A 65 -3.64 13.47 -10.49
N ASP A 66 -3.50 13.18 -11.79
CA ASP A 66 -4.34 13.73 -12.86
C ASP A 66 -5.55 12.80 -13.13
N GLU A 67 -6.72 13.18 -12.65
CA GLU A 67 -7.97 12.42 -12.86
C GLU A 67 -8.38 12.32 -14.33
N GLU A 68 -8.00 13.28 -15.19
CA GLU A 68 -8.31 13.22 -16.63
C GLU A 68 -7.50 12.13 -17.34
N ALA A 69 -6.34 11.76 -16.78
CA ALA A 69 -5.46 10.72 -17.30
C ALA A 69 -5.74 9.32 -16.74
N ASP A 70 -6.83 9.14 -15.98
CA ASP A 70 -7.07 7.90 -15.22
C ASP A 70 -7.14 6.63 -16.08
N ALA A 71 -7.85 6.68 -17.21
CA ALA A 71 -7.93 5.53 -18.12
C ALA A 71 -6.56 5.18 -18.73
N ASP A 72 -5.77 6.19 -19.08
CA ASP A 72 -4.42 6.00 -19.62
C ASP A 72 -3.46 5.49 -18.54
N TRP A 73 -3.61 5.94 -17.29
CA TRP A 73 -2.87 5.42 -16.15
C TRP A 73 -3.21 3.95 -15.90
N GLN A 74 -4.49 3.59 -15.84
CA GLN A 74 -4.92 2.19 -15.64
C GLN A 74 -4.28 1.27 -16.69
N ALA A 75 -4.32 1.69 -17.97
CA ALA A 75 -3.69 0.95 -19.06
C ALA A 75 -2.16 0.86 -18.90
N ALA A 76 -1.47 1.96 -18.55
CA ALA A 76 -0.02 1.98 -18.37
C ALA A 76 0.44 1.17 -17.14
N ALA A 77 -0.33 1.21 -16.05
CA ALA A 77 -0.11 0.48 -14.82
C ALA A 77 -0.49 -1.00 -14.95
N GLY A 78 -1.20 -1.39 -16.01
CA GLY A 78 -1.66 -2.78 -16.21
C GLY A 78 -2.76 -3.18 -15.23
N VAL A 79 -3.59 -2.21 -14.81
CA VAL A 79 -4.78 -2.46 -13.99
C VAL A 79 -5.83 -3.14 -14.88
N PRO A 80 -6.45 -4.25 -14.44
CA PRO A 80 -7.48 -4.91 -15.23
C PRO A 80 -8.71 -4.03 -15.43
N ASP A 81 -9.31 -4.05 -16.62
CA ASP A 81 -10.57 -3.33 -16.92
C ASP A 81 -11.74 -3.75 -16.02
N ARG A 82 -11.68 -4.97 -15.48
CA ARG A 82 -12.66 -5.46 -14.51
C ARG A 82 -12.20 -5.08 -13.11
N PRO A 83 -13.09 -4.47 -12.29
CA PRO A 83 -12.74 -4.10 -10.93
C PRO A 83 -12.39 -5.33 -10.09
N ALA A 84 -11.61 -5.09 -9.02
CA ALA A 84 -11.35 -6.10 -8.02
C ALA A 84 -12.67 -6.62 -7.42
N PRO A 85 -12.77 -7.92 -7.08
CA PRO A 85 -13.95 -8.46 -6.42
C PRO A 85 -14.26 -7.83 -5.05
N LEU A 86 -13.25 -7.26 -4.39
CA LEU A 86 -13.41 -6.48 -3.16
C LEU A 86 -13.49 -4.99 -3.49
N SER A 87 -14.57 -4.33 -3.07
CA SER A 87 -14.72 -2.88 -3.23
C SER A 87 -13.72 -2.07 -2.40
N SER A 88 -13.18 -2.66 -1.33
CA SER A 88 -12.19 -2.00 -0.46
C SER A 88 -10.84 -1.80 -1.14
N LEU A 89 -10.51 -2.62 -2.15
CA LEU A 89 -9.35 -2.37 -3.00
C LEU A 89 -9.79 -1.46 -4.15
N ASP A 90 -9.62 -0.16 -3.98
CA ASP A 90 -10.02 0.83 -4.97
C ASP A 90 -8.84 1.34 -5.83
N LEU A 91 -9.14 2.23 -6.79
CA LEU A 91 -8.11 2.78 -7.67
C LEU A 91 -7.17 3.74 -6.95
N THR A 92 -7.61 4.40 -5.87
CA THR A 92 -6.76 5.31 -5.09
C THR A 92 -5.62 4.55 -4.43
N ASP A 93 -5.94 3.39 -3.82
CA ASP A 93 -4.96 2.47 -3.24
C ASP A 93 -3.90 2.06 -4.28
N LEU A 94 -4.35 1.71 -5.49
CA LEU A 94 -3.49 1.30 -6.60
C LEU A 94 -2.64 2.45 -7.14
N ARG A 95 -3.15 3.69 -7.17
CA ARG A 95 -2.40 4.88 -7.58
C ARG A 95 -1.25 5.16 -6.62
N PHE A 96 -1.46 5.04 -5.30
CA PHE A 96 -0.37 5.20 -4.34
C PHE A 96 0.67 4.08 -4.46
N ALA A 97 0.25 2.82 -4.60
CA ALA A 97 1.18 1.72 -4.84
C ALA A 97 2.00 1.95 -6.13
N SER A 98 1.32 2.36 -7.21
CA SER A 98 1.93 2.70 -8.49
C SER A 98 2.96 3.81 -8.30
N LEU A 99 2.56 4.95 -7.74
CA LEU A 99 3.43 6.12 -7.49
C LEU A 99 4.68 5.75 -6.68
N PHE A 100 4.51 5.16 -5.50
CA PHE A 100 5.65 4.89 -4.62
C PHE A 100 6.56 3.79 -5.15
N SER A 101 6.03 2.86 -5.95
CA SER A 101 6.85 1.87 -6.65
C SER A 101 7.75 2.46 -7.74
N LEU A 102 7.59 3.73 -8.13
CA LEU A 102 8.51 4.42 -9.04
C LEU A 102 9.87 4.70 -8.38
N ALA A 103 9.88 4.87 -7.06
CA ALA A 103 11.10 5.09 -6.27
C ALA A 103 11.65 3.79 -5.66
N ALA A 104 10.87 2.71 -5.58
CA ALA A 104 11.23 1.46 -4.92
C ALA A 104 11.58 0.35 -5.95
N PRO A 105 12.87 0.01 -6.14
CA PRO A 105 13.28 -1.05 -7.07
C PRO A 105 12.65 -2.42 -6.81
N ALA A 106 12.46 -2.82 -5.55
CA ALA A 106 11.77 -4.05 -5.17
C ALA A 106 10.25 -3.93 -5.32
N GLY A 107 9.73 -2.70 -5.24
CA GLY A 107 8.32 -2.35 -5.38
C GLY A 107 7.67 -1.94 -4.06
N VAL A 108 6.37 -1.73 -4.13
CA VAL A 108 5.54 -1.35 -2.98
C VAL A 108 4.31 -2.24 -2.93
N VAL A 109 3.98 -2.71 -1.73
CA VAL A 109 2.73 -3.43 -1.45
C VAL A 109 1.77 -2.47 -0.77
N TYR A 110 0.66 -2.12 -1.42
CA TYR A 110 -0.49 -1.60 -0.69
C TYR A 110 -1.11 -2.74 0.11
N LEU A 111 -1.45 -2.49 1.37
CA LEU A 111 -2.07 -3.45 2.27
C LEU A 111 -3.26 -2.82 2.99
N GLY A 112 -4.35 -3.57 3.01
CA GLY A 112 -5.57 -3.27 3.75
C GLY A 112 -5.94 -4.45 4.63
N ASN A 113 -6.15 -4.20 5.92
CA ASN A 113 -6.56 -5.22 6.87
C ASN A 113 -7.51 -4.59 7.90
N THR A 114 -8.78 -5.00 7.85
CA THR A 114 -9.83 -4.43 8.68
C THR A 114 -10.45 -5.50 9.56
N THR A 115 -10.54 -5.22 10.85
CA THR A 115 -11.30 -6.03 11.81
C THR A 115 -12.43 -5.22 12.43
N PHE A 116 -13.61 -5.85 12.56
CA PHE A 116 -14.73 -5.32 13.30
C PHE A 116 -15.14 -6.29 14.40
N GLY A 117 -15.32 -5.78 15.64
CA GLY A 117 -15.72 -6.64 16.77
C GLY A 117 -14.70 -7.72 17.19
N GLY A 118 -13.48 -7.71 16.64
CA GLY A 118 -12.47 -8.76 16.85
C GLY A 118 -12.51 -9.87 15.80
N VAL A 119 -13.35 -9.73 14.78
CA VAL A 119 -13.40 -10.61 13.60
C VAL A 119 -12.73 -9.88 12.45
N LEU A 120 -11.89 -10.60 11.70
CA LEU A 120 -11.30 -10.13 10.46
C LEU A 120 -12.39 -10.07 9.39
N ASP A 121 -12.62 -8.87 8.85
CA ASP A 121 -13.69 -8.58 7.90
C ASP A 121 -13.14 -8.69 6.48
N THR A 122 -12.10 -7.92 6.17
CA THR A 122 -11.42 -7.96 4.88
C THR A 122 -9.91 -7.90 5.05
N GLU A 123 -9.21 -8.63 4.19
CA GLU A 123 -7.76 -8.55 4.02
C GLU A 123 -7.45 -8.46 2.54
N TYR A 124 -6.67 -7.47 2.12
CA TYR A 124 -6.26 -7.34 0.73
C TYR A 124 -4.88 -6.71 0.60
N ALA A 125 -4.24 -7.00 -0.52
CA ALA A 125 -2.96 -6.42 -0.89
C ALA A 125 -2.81 -6.29 -2.40
N ALA A 126 -2.04 -5.30 -2.83
CA ALA A 126 -1.67 -5.11 -4.23
C ALA A 126 -0.20 -4.69 -4.31
N VAL A 127 0.56 -5.32 -5.21
CA VAL A 127 1.98 -5.04 -5.41
C VAL A 127 2.18 -4.31 -6.72
N CYS A 128 2.81 -3.15 -6.64
CA CYS A 128 3.29 -2.42 -7.81
C CYS A 128 4.82 -2.44 -7.86
N VAL A 129 5.37 -2.56 -9.06
CA VAL A 129 6.82 -2.47 -9.33
C VAL A 129 7.01 -1.56 -10.54
N ALA A 130 7.78 -0.48 -10.38
CA ALA A 130 8.02 0.51 -11.43
C ALA A 130 6.71 1.03 -12.06
N GLY A 131 5.77 1.43 -11.20
CA GLY A 131 4.48 2.01 -11.58
C GLY A 131 3.40 1.00 -11.96
N ARG A 132 3.74 -0.28 -12.07
CA ARG A 132 2.88 -1.29 -12.70
C ARG A 132 2.43 -2.36 -11.72
N LEU A 133 1.15 -2.68 -11.74
CA LEU A 133 0.55 -3.75 -10.97
C LEU A 133 1.17 -5.09 -11.37
N ARG A 134 1.67 -5.83 -10.37
CA ARG A 134 2.31 -7.14 -10.55
C ARG A 134 1.49 -8.26 -9.95
N ALA A 135 0.88 -8.01 -8.81
CA ALA A 135 0.01 -8.95 -8.14
C ALA A 135 -1.02 -8.17 -7.33
N ALA A 136 -2.14 -8.82 -7.06
CA ALA A 136 -3.08 -8.41 -6.04
C ALA A 136 -3.73 -9.68 -5.49
N SER A 137 -4.15 -9.62 -4.25
CA SER A 137 -4.84 -10.72 -3.58
C SER A 137 -5.78 -10.13 -2.56
N GLY A 138 -6.89 -10.82 -2.28
CA GLY A 138 -7.82 -10.37 -1.26
C GLY A 138 -8.75 -11.46 -0.78
N ILE A 139 -9.25 -11.28 0.43
CA ILE A 139 -10.25 -12.10 1.10
C ILE A 139 -11.31 -11.16 1.70
N ASP A 140 -12.56 -11.40 1.33
CA ASP A 140 -13.75 -11.05 2.11
C ASP A 140 -14.05 -12.25 3.01
N HIS A 141 -14.04 -12.06 4.33
CA HIS A 141 -14.32 -13.16 5.26
C HIS A 141 -15.82 -13.41 5.47
N GLY A 142 -16.69 -12.48 5.06
CA GLY A 142 -18.14 -12.53 5.27
C GLY A 142 -18.57 -12.42 6.74
N GLU A 143 -19.88 -12.34 6.98
CA GLU A 143 -20.41 -12.27 8.35
C GLU A 143 -20.32 -13.62 9.08
N PRO A 144 -20.00 -13.63 10.39
CA PRO A 144 -20.01 -14.85 11.19
C PRO A 144 -21.39 -15.54 11.19
N GLY A 145 -21.46 -16.74 10.58
CA GLY A 145 -22.68 -17.55 10.55
C GLY A 145 -23.51 -17.42 9.28
N ASP A 146 -23.05 -16.64 8.31
CA ASP A 146 -23.63 -16.62 6.97
C ASP A 146 -23.26 -17.90 6.18
N LYS A 147 -24.11 -18.29 5.23
CA LYS A 147 -23.91 -19.48 4.38
C LYS A 147 -22.98 -19.22 3.20
N ASP A 148 -22.79 -17.95 2.83
CA ASP A 148 -21.82 -17.57 1.83
C ASP A 148 -20.43 -17.61 2.46
N SER A 149 -19.68 -18.66 2.12
CA SER A 149 -18.24 -18.70 2.38
C SER A 149 -17.65 -17.48 1.70
N GLY A 150 -17.08 -16.56 2.48
CA GLY A 150 -16.51 -15.30 1.98
C GLY A 150 -15.65 -15.45 0.72
N THR A 151 -15.53 -14.37 -0.06
CA THR A 151 -14.88 -14.42 -1.37
C THR A 151 -13.37 -14.26 -1.26
N ALA A 152 -12.60 -14.94 -2.10
CA ALA A 152 -11.17 -14.69 -2.20
C ALA A 152 -10.75 -14.62 -3.66
N PHE A 153 -9.75 -13.79 -3.95
CA PHE A 153 -9.25 -13.58 -5.30
C PHE A 153 -7.74 -13.38 -5.34
N VAL A 154 -7.19 -13.58 -6.53
CA VAL A 154 -5.82 -13.20 -6.89
C VAL A 154 -5.81 -12.58 -8.28
N LEU A 155 -4.84 -11.71 -8.55
CA LEU A 155 -4.49 -11.29 -9.90
C LEU A 155 -3.61 -12.36 -10.55
N ARG A 156 -4.08 -12.94 -11.65
CA ARG A 156 -3.33 -13.90 -12.47
C ARG A 156 -3.51 -13.55 -13.94
N ASP A 157 -2.40 -13.56 -14.69
CA ASP A 157 -2.42 -13.35 -16.14
C ASP A 157 -3.17 -12.08 -16.58
N GLY A 158 -3.04 -11.00 -15.79
CA GLY A 158 -3.68 -9.70 -16.06
C GLY A 158 -5.17 -9.63 -15.73
N ALA A 159 -5.73 -10.61 -15.01
CA ALA A 159 -7.13 -10.59 -14.59
C ALA A 159 -7.31 -11.10 -13.15
N TYR A 160 -8.35 -10.59 -12.47
CA TYR A 160 -8.75 -11.11 -11.18
C TYR A 160 -9.44 -12.48 -11.35
N ALA A 161 -9.00 -13.46 -10.58
CA ALA A 161 -9.53 -14.81 -10.56
C ALA A 161 -9.95 -15.19 -9.15
N ALA A 162 -11.16 -15.72 -9.00
CA ALA A 162 -11.64 -16.27 -7.74
C ALA A 162 -10.84 -17.52 -7.36
N VAL A 163 -10.53 -17.66 -6.08
CA VAL A 163 -9.78 -18.80 -5.52
C VAL A 163 -10.39 -19.26 -4.20
N PRO A 164 -10.08 -20.49 -3.73
CA PRO A 164 -10.51 -20.92 -2.42
C PRO A 164 -9.97 -20.02 -1.31
N HIS A 165 -10.81 -19.66 -0.34
CA HIS A 165 -10.47 -18.76 0.76
C HIS A 165 -9.20 -19.17 1.54
N GLY A 166 -8.96 -20.45 1.77
CA GLY A 166 -7.78 -20.93 2.50
C GLY A 166 -6.51 -21.11 1.65
N SER A 167 -6.54 -20.72 0.36
CA SER A 167 -5.43 -20.95 -0.58
C SER A 167 -4.51 -19.75 -0.76
N VAL A 168 -4.81 -18.63 -0.09
CA VAL A 168 -4.08 -17.36 -0.22
C VAL A 168 -3.85 -16.74 1.14
N SER A 169 -2.76 -16.00 1.26
CA SER A 169 -2.47 -15.09 2.36
C SER A 169 -2.14 -13.73 1.72
N PRO A 170 -3.15 -12.86 1.51
CA PRO A 170 -3.02 -11.71 0.63
C PRO A 170 -1.77 -10.87 0.86
N ILE A 171 -1.53 -10.48 2.12
CA ILE A 171 -0.43 -9.59 2.46
C ILE A 171 0.92 -10.32 2.42
N ALA A 172 1.00 -11.56 2.91
CA ALA A 172 2.25 -12.33 2.88
C ALA A 172 2.66 -12.73 1.46
N ASP A 173 1.71 -13.18 0.63
CA ASP A 173 1.94 -13.57 -0.76
C ASP A 173 2.42 -12.38 -1.61
N CYS A 174 1.82 -11.20 -1.38
CA CYS A 174 2.24 -9.96 -2.02
C CYS A 174 3.62 -9.49 -1.52
N ALA A 175 3.85 -9.45 -0.20
CA ALA A 175 5.13 -9.03 0.36
C ALA A 175 6.29 -9.95 -0.06
N ALA A 176 6.03 -11.24 -0.28
CA ALA A 176 7.02 -12.19 -0.79
C ALA A 176 7.55 -11.85 -2.19
N LEU A 177 6.88 -10.95 -2.94
CA LEU A 177 7.37 -10.40 -4.19
C LEU A 177 8.40 -9.28 -3.98
N LEU A 178 8.32 -8.53 -2.87
CA LEU A 178 9.34 -7.55 -2.50
C LEU A 178 10.60 -8.26 -2.00
N ASP A 179 10.43 -9.23 -1.10
CA ASP A 179 11.51 -10.06 -0.57
C ASP A 179 11.02 -11.48 -0.24
N PRO A 180 11.66 -12.55 -0.75
CA PRO A 180 11.25 -13.93 -0.50
C PRO A 180 11.17 -14.34 0.98
N ARG A 181 11.84 -13.62 1.89
CA ARG A 181 11.82 -13.87 3.34
C ARG A 181 10.45 -13.63 3.97
N TYR A 182 9.57 -12.88 3.31
CA TYR A 182 8.18 -12.73 3.74
C TYR A 182 7.28 -13.95 3.46
N ARG A 183 7.77 -14.93 2.70
CA ARG A 183 6.98 -16.12 2.37
C ARG A 183 6.60 -16.88 3.65
N GLY A 184 5.30 -16.96 3.92
CA GLY A 184 4.76 -17.62 5.12
C GLY A 184 5.00 -16.85 6.42
N ALA A 185 5.48 -15.60 6.34
CA ALA A 185 5.56 -14.73 7.49
C ALA A 185 4.18 -14.14 7.81
N PHE A 186 3.77 -14.21 9.07
CA PHE A 186 2.62 -13.45 9.55
C PHE A 186 3.09 -12.02 9.84
N LEU A 187 2.99 -11.15 8.83
CA LEU A 187 3.40 -9.75 8.91
C LEU A 187 2.75 -8.97 10.06
N PHE A 188 1.64 -9.47 10.62
CA PHE A 188 0.89 -8.85 11.71
C PHE A 188 0.91 -9.60 13.05
N ASP A 189 1.65 -10.70 13.17
CA ASP A 189 1.89 -11.33 14.48
C ASP A 189 2.83 -10.43 15.31
N GLY A 190 2.24 -9.42 15.96
CA GLY A 190 2.91 -8.51 16.89
C GLY A 190 3.10 -7.06 16.41
N TYR A 191 2.68 -6.68 15.19
CA TYR A 191 3.17 -5.47 14.52
C TYR A 191 2.32 -4.20 14.57
N LEU A 192 1.22 -4.16 15.31
CA LEU A 192 0.56 -2.88 15.55
C LEU A 192 0.40 -2.62 17.03
N PRO A 193 0.91 -1.50 17.57
CA PRO A 193 0.48 -1.06 18.88
C PRO A 193 -1.03 -0.93 18.83
N ARG A 194 -1.73 -1.70 19.67
CA ARG A 194 -3.20 -1.73 19.81
C ARG A 194 -3.79 -0.40 20.33
N SER A 195 -3.00 0.66 20.27
CA SER A 195 -3.37 2.03 20.53
C SER A 195 -2.44 2.96 19.76
N ILE A 196 -2.97 3.72 18.80
CA ILE A 196 -2.41 5.03 18.49
C ILE A 196 -2.76 5.90 19.71
N ARG A 197 -1.90 5.88 20.73
CA ARG A 197 -1.93 6.92 21.76
C ARG A 197 -1.01 8.03 21.27
N PRO A 198 -1.52 9.24 21.03
CA PRO A 198 -0.71 10.39 20.59
C PRO A 198 0.33 10.84 21.64
N ASP A 199 0.36 10.21 22.81
CA ASP A 199 1.18 10.65 23.96
C ASP A 199 2.52 9.92 24.09
N THR A 200 2.87 9.01 23.15
CA THR A 200 4.22 8.43 23.14
C THR A 200 5.11 9.36 22.31
N PRO A 201 6.16 9.97 22.89
CA PRO A 201 7.10 10.76 22.12
C PRO A 201 7.66 9.89 21.00
N GLN A 202 7.37 10.25 19.75
CA GLN A 202 8.06 9.64 18.62
C GLN A 202 9.55 9.94 18.82
N PRO A 203 10.45 8.93 18.72
CA PRO A 203 11.86 9.25 18.59
C PRO A 203 11.99 10.17 17.38
N PRO A 204 12.79 11.25 17.45
CA PRO A 204 13.00 12.11 16.30
C PRO A 204 13.49 11.21 15.16
N GLY A 205 12.65 11.01 14.14
CA GLY A 205 13.08 10.36 12.93
C GLY A 205 14.28 11.14 12.43
N GLU A 206 15.38 10.44 12.13
CA GLU A 206 16.47 11.06 11.39
C GLU A 206 15.84 11.73 10.17
N ALA A 207 16.19 13.01 9.92
CA ALA A 207 15.74 13.69 8.72
C ALA A 207 16.03 12.76 7.54
N HIS A 208 14.97 12.35 6.83
CA HIS A 208 15.16 11.47 5.69
C HIS A 208 16.06 12.22 4.71
N PRO A 209 17.06 11.53 4.11
CA PRO A 209 17.94 12.15 3.12
C PRO A 209 17.08 12.81 2.03
N GLU A 210 17.63 13.83 1.37
CA GLU A 210 16.97 14.54 0.27
C GLU A 210 16.23 13.55 -0.65
N PRO A 211 15.02 13.90 -1.13
CA PRO A 211 14.24 13.04 -2.01
C PRO A 211 15.12 12.48 -3.12
N PRO A 212 15.20 11.15 -3.31
CA PRO A 212 16.00 10.57 -4.37
C PRO A 212 15.47 11.14 -5.67
N LYS A 213 16.38 11.67 -6.49
CA LYS A 213 16.02 12.09 -7.83
C LYS A 213 15.58 10.85 -8.60
N LEU A 214 14.31 10.80 -8.98
CA LEU A 214 13.81 9.78 -9.90
C LEU A 214 14.55 9.89 -11.23
N ASP A 215 14.66 8.76 -11.95
CA ASP A 215 15.20 8.74 -13.30
C ASP A 215 14.40 9.69 -14.21
N ASP A 216 15.09 10.46 -15.05
CA ASP A 216 14.46 11.42 -15.95
C ASP A 216 13.48 10.72 -16.92
N ASP A 217 13.76 9.46 -17.31
CA ASP A 217 12.88 8.65 -18.15
C ASP A 217 11.59 8.26 -17.38
N VAL A 218 11.71 7.95 -16.08
CA VAL A 218 10.56 7.65 -15.22
C VAL A 218 9.70 8.89 -15.04
N VAL A 219 10.31 10.06 -14.78
CA VAL A 219 9.58 11.32 -14.67
C VAL A 219 8.88 11.66 -16.00
N ALA A 220 9.55 11.47 -17.13
CA ALA A 220 8.95 11.71 -18.44
C ALA A 220 7.74 10.81 -18.72
N GLU A 221 7.80 9.52 -18.36
CA GLU A 221 6.71 8.57 -18.56
C GLU A 221 5.53 8.80 -17.60
N TRP A 222 5.81 9.02 -16.31
CA TRP A 222 4.80 8.94 -15.24
C TRP A 222 4.28 10.29 -14.76
N SER A 223 4.96 11.41 -15.03
CA SER A 223 4.49 12.74 -14.60
C SER A 223 3.21 13.21 -15.27
N ARG A 224 2.78 12.58 -16.37
CA ARG A 224 1.45 12.82 -16.95
C ARG A 224 0.31 12.24 -16.09
N PHE A 225 0.61 11.28 -15.22
CA PHE A 225 -0.36 10.70 -14.28
C PHE A 225 -0.19 11.28 -12.88
N PHE A 226 1.06 11.58 -12.50
CA PHE A 226 1.43 12.15 -11.21
C PHE A 226 2.17 13.50 -11.43
N PRO A 227 1.44 14.60 -11.71
CA PRO A 227 2.02 15.90 -12.06
C PRO A 227 3.10 16.42 -11.11
N PHE A 228 2.90 16.23 -9.80
CA PHE A 228 3.82 16.68 -8.76
C PHE A 228 5.25 16.13 -8.90
N LEU A 229 5.46 15.07 -9.69
CA LEU A 229 6.79 14.50 -9.97
C LEU A 229 7.72 15.43 -10.77
N ARG A 230 7.19 16.52 -11.36
CA ARG A 230 7.97 17.47 -12.18
C ARG A 230 8.70 18.54 -11.35
N ASP A 231 8.23 18.81 -10.14
CA ASP A 231 8.72 19.88 -9.27
C ASP A 231 9.97 19.48 -8.46
#